data_AF-A0A1Y1JRT3-F1
#
_entry.id   AF-A0A1Y1JRT3-F1
#
_cell.length_a   1.000
_cell.length_b   1.000
_cell.length_c   1.000
_cell.angle_alpha   90.00
_cell.angle_beta   90.00
_cell.angle_gamma   90.00
#
_symmetry.space_group_name_H-M   'P 1'
#
loop_
_entity.id
_entity.type
_entity.pdbx_description
1 polymer ?
#
loop_
_entity_poly.entity_id
_entity_poly.type
_entity_poly.pdbx_seq_one_letter_code
_entity_poly.pdbx_strand_id
1 'polypeptide(L)'
;MSDTKSEDEDYDLSFIFNAMFYTCTEGFSWDKSIYRVGNEPNNFTALCSKFFTVQGIQNHRSQEFSSLCRVLGLYLNHIKKRETEINLKSCCELFYYKLKNDITDKFSLHCTYANKDSYKKMTEQRVSNISTTISQICMQYSGDIEEDTSKLLEYLFNIYYYIDLLKNLQKCDTQEIRIFKENIENLEKCPCKNKNRLKAELEKIVNVCEGYIKNWNLHPIATHAADHLTHDSWIETRRKKLRGVDEENIRIIEKHPETLKAHTLVADTLRSNYTPYFSFIKTKVRKLRRNLHKNNKNIPEFMYSFDVQYKNSIDDRCKIAYS
;
A
#
# COMPACT_ATOMS: atom_id res chain seq x y z
N MET A 1 33.63 37.63 -4.18
CA MET A 1 32.36 37.20 -4.80
C MET A 1 32.40 35.69 -4.87
N SER A 2 31.80 35.04 -3.89
CA SER A 2 31.71 33.59 -3.79
C SER A 2 30.41 33.16 -4.44
N ASP A 3 30.52 32.57 -5.63
CA ASP A 3 29.41 31.95 -6.35
C ASP A 3 28.86 30.81 -5.51
N THR A 4 27.75 31.10 -4.83
CA THR A 4 26.94 30.09 -4.16
C THR A 4 26.12 29.43 -5.26
N LYS A 5 26.72 28.46 -5.96
CA LYS A 5 25.96 27.51 -6.76
C LYS A 5 25.04 26.80 -5.79
N SER A 6 23.74 27.11 -5.86
CA SER A 6 22.70 26.33 -5.20
C SER A 6 22.81 24.93 -5.77
N GLU A 7 23.43 24.03 -4.99
CA GLU A 7 23.32 22.60 -5.20
C GLU A 7 21.83 22.27 -5.21
N ASP A 8 21.37 21.92 -6.40
CA ASP A 8 20.34 20.93 -6.63
C ASP A 8 19.10 21.10 -5.74
N GLU A 9 18.20 21.99 -6.17
CA GLU A 9 16.79 21.56 -6.24
C GLU A 9 16.76 20.35 -7.18
N ASP A 10 17.12 19.20 -6.62
CA ASP A 10 16.80 17.87 -7.11
C ASP A 10 15.28 17.89 -7.23
N TYR A 11 14.82 18.31 -8.41
CA TYR A 11 13.42 18.40 -8.79
C TYR A 11 12.93 16.96 -8.73
N ASP A 12 12.50 16.57 -7.54
CA ASP A 12 12.00 15.27 -7.22
C ASP A 12 10.76 15.09 -8.08
N LEU A 13 11.01 14.51 -9.26
CA LEU A 13 10.04 14.03 -10.24
C LEU A 13 9.17 12.91 -9.64
N SER A 14 9.13 12.80 -8.31
CA SER A 14 8.09 12.20 -7.49
C SER A 14 6.78 12.08 -8.24
N PHE A 15 6.62 10.88 -8.78
CA PHE A 15 5.40 10.41 -9.38
C PHE A 15 4.22 10.69 -8.44
N ILE A 16 3.21 11.44 -8.90
CA ILE A 16 2.04 11.79 -8.08
C ILE A 16 0.96 10.73 -8.34
N PHE A 17 0.92 9.70 -7.50
CA PHE A 17 -0.16 8.69 -7.55
C PHE A 17 -1.49 9.19 -7.02
N ASN A 18 -1.47 10.24 -6.19
CA ASN A 18 -2.66 10.72 -5.47
C ASN A 18 -3.79 11.06 -6.45
N ALA A 19 -4.87 10.27 -6.38
CA ALA A 19 -6.05 10.41 -7.22
C ALA A 19 -5.81 10.23 -8.73
N MET A 20 -4.62 9.82 -9.17
CA MET A 20 -4.35 9.57 -10.59
C MET A 20 -5.34 8.56 -11.17
N PHE A 21 -5.56 7.43 -10.50
CA PHE A 21 -6.50 6.42 -10.97
C PHE A 21 -7.92 6.96 -11.05
N TYR A 22 -8.40 7.57 -9.97
CA TYR A 22 -9.75 8.15 -9.95
C TYR A 22 -9.90 9.21 -11.05
N THR A 23 -9.08 10.25 -11.06
CA THR A 23 -9.20 11.38 -12.00
C THR A 23 -8.99 10.95 -13.46
N CYS A 24 -7.98 10.13 -13.74
CA CYS A 24 -7.64 9.77 -15.12
C CYS A 24 -8.57 8.70 -15.70
N THR A 25 -9.22 7.87 -14.87
CA THR A 25 -10.11 6.79 -15.35
C THR A 25 -11.58 7.08 -15.13
N GLU A 26 -11.93 8.19 -14.47
CA GLU A 26 -13.31 8.61 -14.29
C GLU A 26 -14.03 8.76 -15.64
N GLY A 27 -15.12 8.02 -15.81
CA GLY A 27 -15.88 7.99 -17.05
C GLY A 27 -15.21 7.22 -18.19
N PHE A 28 -14.09 6.53 -17.94
CA PHE A 28 -13.40 5.71 -18.93
C PHE A 28 -13.28 4.26 -18.47
N SER A 29 -13.66 3.32 -19.35
CA SER A 29 -13.46 1.89 -19.09
C SER A 29 -12.31 1.31 -19.90
N TRP A 30 -11.42 0.62 -19.19
CA TRP A 30 -10.28 -0.12 -19.75
C TRP A 30 -10.66 -1.49 -20.31
N ASP A 31 -11.90 -1.95 -20.11
CA ASP A 31 -12.33 -3.26 -20.58
C ASP A 31 -12.36 -3.32 -22.11
N LYS A 32 -11.49 -4.15 -22.68
CA LYS A 32 -11.37 -4.35 -24.14
C LYS A 32 -12.60 -5.01 -24.76
N SER A 33 -13.38 -5.75 -23.96
CA SER A 33 -14.57 -6.49 -24.38
C SER A 33 -15.82 -5.61 -24.47
N ILE A 34 -15.83 -4.45 -23.80
CA ILE A 34 -16.98 -3.54 -23.87
C ILE A 34 -17.24 -3.11 -25.32
N TYR A 35 -18.48 -3.35 -25.75
CA TYR A 35 -19.01 -2.82 -26.98
C TYR A 35 -19.11 -1.30 -26.89
N ARG A 36 -18.35 -0.60 -27.73
CA ARG A 36 -18.33 0.86 -27.80
C ARG A 36 -19.03 1.28 -29.08
N VAL A 37 -20.15 1.97 -28.95
CA VAL A 37 -20.95 2.44 -30.08
C VAL A 37 -20.23 3.59 -30.79
N GLY A 38 -20.30 3.61 -32.12
CA GLY A 38 -19.84 4.72 -32.95
C GLY A 38 -18.70 4.37 -33.89
N ASN A 39 -18.35 5.32 -34.76
CA ASN A 39 -17.31 5.13 -35.79
C ASN A 39 -15.89 5.20 -35.19
N GLU A 40 -15.71 5.94 -34.11
CA GLU A 40 -14.38 6.19 -33.51
C GLU A 40 -13.68 4.89 -33.04
N PRO A 41 -14.33 3.95 -32.31
CA PRO A 41 -13.73 2.66 -31.98
C PRO A 41 -13.31 1.84 -33.20
N ASN A 42 -14.12 1.82 -34.27
CA ASN A 42 -13.82 1.09 -35.51
C ASN A 42 -12.64 1.72 -36.24
N ASN A 43 -12.58 3.05 -36.27
CA ASN A 43 -11.47 3.79 -36.85
C ASN A 43 -10.15 3.49 -36.12
N PHE A 44 -10.18 3.45 -34.79
CA PHE A 44 -9.03 3.04 -33.99
C PHE A 44 -8.64 1.58 -34.24
N THR A 45 -9.59 0.65 -34.39
CA THR A 45 -9.28 -0.72 -34.80
C THR A 45 -8.51 -0.74 -36.12
N ALA A 46 -8.96 -0.02 -37.15
CA ALA A 46 -8.29 0.02 -38.45
C ALA A 46 -6.86 0.59 -38.36
N LEU A 47 -6.67 1.68 -37.60
CA LEU A 47 -5.35 2.27 -37.35
C LEU A 47 -4.42 1.28 -36.63
N CYS A 48 -4.92 0.61 -35.59
CA CYS A 48 -4.16 -0.35 -34.81
C CYS A 48 -3.82 -1.62 -35.60
N SER A 49 -4.72 -2.12 -36.45
CA SER A 49 -4.42 -3.26 -37.33
C SER A 49 -3.35 -2.89 -38.36
N LYS A 50 -3.40 -1.68 -38.92
CA LYS A 50 -2.32 -1.19 -39.80
C LYS A 50 -0.99 -1.09 -39.05
N PHE A 51 -0.99 -0.54 -37.84
CA PHE A 51 0.20 -0.47 -37.00
C PHE A 51 0.82 -1.86 -36.78
N PHE A 52 -0.01 -2.85 -36.43
CA PHE A 52 0.39 -4.24 -36.22
C PHE A 52 1.10 -4.82 -37.46
N THR A 53 0.52 -4.64 -38.65
CA THR A 53 1.11 -5.11 -39.91
C THR A 53 2.45 -4.44 -40.21
N VAL A 54 2.57 -3.13 -39.98
CA VAL A 54 3.81 -2.37 -40.20
C VAL A 54 4.94 -2.81 -39.25
N GLN A 55 4.61 -3.23 -38.03
CA GLN A 55 5.59 -3.80 -37.10
C GLN A 55 6.05 -5.21 -37.50
N GLY A 56 5.50 -5.82 -38.55
CA GLY A 56 5.93 -7.13 -39.06
C GLY A 56 5.62 -8.29 -38.09
N ILE A 57 4.67 -8.12 -37.19
CA ILE A 57 4.33 -9.13 -36.17
C ILE A 57 3.58 -10.27 -36.86
N GLN A 58 4.22 -11.43 -37.02
CA GLN A 58 3.63 -12.60 -37.71
C GLN A 58 2.68 -13.44 -36.84
N ASN A 59 2.12 -12.88 -35.77
CA ASN A 59 1.34 -13.63 -34.80
C ASN A 59 -0.17 -13.63 -35.13
N HIS A 60 -0.85 -14.75 -34.89
CA HIS A 60 -2.31 -14.90 -34.95
C HIS A 60 -3.08 -14.03 -33.93
N ARG A 61 -2.38 -13.24 -33.10
CA ARG A 61 -2.97 -12.39 -32.05
C ARG A 61 -3.31 -10.97 -32.51
N SER A 62 -3.47 -10.73 -33.83
CA SER A 62 -3.80 -9.40 -34.38
C SER A 62 -5.10 -8.81 -33.83
N GLN A 63 -6.11 -9.65 -33.58
CA GLN A 63 -7.38 -9.23 -32.98
C GLN A 63 -7.20 -8.77 -31.54
N GLU A 64 -6.45 -9.52 -30.72
CA GLU A 64 -6.18 -9.15 -29.34
C GLU A 64 -5.38 -7.85 -29.29
N PHE A 65 -4.33 -7.74 -30.10
CA PHE A 65 -3.54 -6.51 -30.24
C PHE A 65 -4.42 -5.31 -30.59
N SER A 66 -5.23 -5.45 -31.65
CA SER A 66 -6.07 -4.36 -32.15
C SER A 66 -7.10 -3.94 -31.10
N SER A 67 -7.60 -4.87 -30.28
CA SER A 67 -8.53 -4.56 -29.20
C SER A 67 -7.89 -3.74 -28.09
N LEU A 68 -6.67 -4.09 -27.67
CA LEU A 68 -5.92 -3.38 -26.61
C LEU A 68 -5.45 -2.00 -27.12
N CYS A 69 -4.87 -1.96 -28.31
CA CYS A 69 -4.42 -0.73 -28.95
C CYS A 69 -5.60 0.24 -29.17
N ARG A 70 -6.79 -0.27 -29.55
CA ARG A 70 -8.01 0.55 -29.64
C ARG A 70 -8.36 1.20 -28.30
N VAL A 71 -8.33 0.45 -27.20
CA VAL A 71 -8.61 0.99 -25.86
C VAL A 71 -7.64 2.12 -25.54
N LEU A 72 -6.35 1.96 -25.85
CA LEU A 72 -5.35 3.01 -25.65
C LEU A 72 -5.59 4.25 -26.51
N GLY A 73 -5.96 4.08 -27.78
CA GLY A 73 -6.31 5.21 -28.66
C GLY A 73 -7.52 5.99 -28.14
N LEU A 74 -8.54 5.28 -27.68
CA LEU A 74 -9.72 5.88 -27.05
C LEU A 74 -9.39 6.59 -25.73
N TYR A 75 -8.48 6.02 -24.94
CA TYR A 75 -8.02 6.63 -23.69
C TYR A 75 -7.29 7.96 -23.94
N LEU A 76 -6.43 8.02 -24.97
CA LEU A 76 -5.78 9.28 -25.36
C LEU A 76 -6.79 10.35 -25.79
N ASN A 77 -7.89 9.95 -26.45
CA ASN A 77 -8.98 10.87 -26.79
C ASN A 77 -9.78 11.30 -25.53
N HIS A 78 -9.95 10.40 -24.56
CA HIS A 78 -10.54 10.74 -23.26
C HIS A 78 -9.69 11.79 -22.52
N ILE A 79 -8.38 11.57 -22.41
CA ILE A 79 -7.44 12.53 -21.83
C ILE A 79 -7.56 13.89 -22.53
N LYS A 80 -7.50 13.90 -23.86
CA LYS A 80 -7.57 15.14 -24.64
C LYS A 80 -8.87 15.92 -24.41
N LYS A 81 -10.01 15.24 -24.27
CA LYS A 81 -11.31 15.90 -23.99
C LYS A 81 -11.38 16.54 -22.61
N ARG A 82 -10.55 16.07 -21.66
CA ARG A 82 -10.55 16.52 -20.27
C ARG A 82 -9.25 17.23 -19.87
N GLU A 83 -8.47 17.70 -20.84
CA GLU A 83 -7.10 18.20 -20.60
C GLU A 83 -7.03 19.37 -19.59
N THR A 84 -8.12 20.13 -19.44
CA THR A 84 -8.25 21.24 -18.48
C THR A 84 -8.67 20.81 -17.07
N GLU A 85 -9.17 19.58 -16.90
CA GLU A 85 -9.73 19.07 -15.64
C GLU A 85 -8.80 18.10 -14.92
N ILE A 86 -7.83 17.53 -15.64
CA ILE A 86 -7.01 16.42 -15.16
C ILE A 86 -5.54 16.82 -15.06
N ASN A 87 -4.79 16.10 -14.23
CA ASN A 87 -3.33 16.17 -14.25
C ASN A 87 -2.82 15.41 -15.48
N LEU A 88 -2.57 16.15 -16.56
CA LEU A 88 -2.20 15.57 -17.85
C LEU A 88 -0.93 14.70 -17.76
N LYS A 89 0.06 15.10 -16.96
CA LYS A 89 1.29 14.34 -16.75
C LYS A 89 1.00 12.96 -16.18
N SER A 90 0.25 12.88 -15.07
CA SER A 90 -0.09 11.62 -14.41
C SER A 90 -0.93 10.69 -15.31
N CYS A 91 -1.88 11.24 -16.07
CA CYS A 91 -2.69 10.43 -16.98
C CYS A 91 -1.88 9.90 -18.18
N CYS A 92 -0.87 10.66 -18.63
CA CYS A 92 0.06 10.22 -19.66
C CYS A 92 1.07 9.18 -19.16
N GLU A 93 1.53 9.27 -17.92
CA GLU A 93 2.31 8.21 -17.26
C GLU A 93 1.49 6.91 -17.21
N LEU A 94 0.19 6.99 -16.86
CA LEU A 94 -0.72 5.86 -16.88
C LEU A 94 -0.89 5.24 -18.29
N PHE A 95 -0.99 6.11 -19.32
CA PHE A 95 -1.02 5.68 -20.71
C PHE A 95 0.26 4.92 -21.09
N TYR A 96 1.44 5.46 -20.77
CA TYR A 96 2.72 4.82 -21.11
C TYR A 96 2.91 3.49 -20.38
N TYR A 97 2.46 3.39 -19.13
CA TYR A 97 2.44 2.12 -18.39
C TYR A 97 1.63 1.07 -19.15
N LYS A 98 0.40 1.42 -19.57
CA LYS A 98 -0.46 0.50 -20.31
C LYS A 98 0.08 0.19 -21.70
N LEU A 99 0.67 1.18 -22.39
CA LEU A 99 1.34 0.95 -23.66
C LEU A 99 2.49 -0.05 -23.52
N LYS A 100 3.31 0.08 -22.47
CA LYS A 100 4.39 -0.87 -22.18
C LYS A 100 3.85 -2.29 -21.98
N ASN A 101 2.99 -2.46 -20.97
CA ASN A 101 2.62 -3.78 -20.49
C ASN A 101 1.61 -4.48 -21.40
N ASP A 102 0.63 -3.74 -21.95
CA ASP A 102 -0.44 -4.34 -22.73
C ASP A 102 -0.09 -4.46 -24.22
N ILE A 103 0.89 -3.69 -24.71
CA ILE A 103 1.26 -3.65 -26.14
C ILE A 103 2.72 -4.03 -26.36
N THR A 104 3.66 -3.22 -25.86
CA THR A 104 5.09 -3.39 -26.20
C THR A 104 5.64 -4.73 -25.72
N ASP A 105 5.51 -5.03 -24.44
CA ASP A 105 6.09 -6.23 -23.82
C ASP A 105 5.29 -7.48 -24.22
N LYS A 106 3.95 -7.38 -24.16
CA LYS A 106 3.03 -8.50 -24.45
C LYS A 106 3.10 -9.02 -25.89
N PHE A 107 3.45 -8.16 -26.85
CA PHE A 107 3.59 -8.53 -28.26
C PHE A 107 5.03 -8.44 -28.75
N SER A 108 5.99 -8.24 -27.84
CA SER A 108 7.42 -8.20 -28.12
C SER A 108 7.78 -7.24 -29.26
N LEU A 109 7.21 -6.03 -29.23
CA LEU A 109 7.46 -5.04 -30.27
C LEU A 109 8.93 -4.60 -30.23
N HIS A 110 9.61 -4.69 -31.38
CA HIS A 110 10.97 -4.16 -31.54
C HIS A 110 10.93 -2.62 -31.65
N CYS A 111 10.78 -1.96 -30.51
CA CYS A 111 10.94 -0.51 -30.39
C CYS A 111 12.33 -0.22 -29.81
N THR A 112 13.10 0.58 -30.56
CA THR A 112 14.53 0.84 -30.35
C THR A 112 14.80 1.60 -29.06
N TYR A 113 13.94 2.57 -28.77
CA TYR A 113 13.92 3.30 -27.53
C TYR A 113 12.57 3.05 -26.84
N ALA A 114 12.45 3.48 -25.60
CA ALA A 114 11.29 3.33 -24.71
C ALA A 114 9.93 3.55 -25.40
N ASN A 115 8.85 3.32 -24.66
CA ASN A 115 7.44 3.38 -25.12
C ASN A 115 7.07 4.60 -26.02
N LYS A 116 7.83 5.69 -25.96
CA LYS A 116 7.72 6.86 -26.84
C LYS A 116 7.91 6.54 -28.33
N ASP A 117 8.84 5.65 -28.71
CA ASP A 117 9.03 5.27 -30.11
C ASP A 117 7.83 4.51 -30.65
N SER A 118 7.33 3.54 -29.89
CA SER A 118 6.12 2.79 -30.20
C SER A 118 4.95 3.74 -30.40
N TYR A 119 4.78 4.68 -29.46
CA TYR A 119 3.72 5.67 -29.51
C TYR A 119 3.85 6.60 -30.72
N LYS A 120 5.06 7.09 -31.02
CA LYS A 120 5.32 7.92 -32.21
C LYS A 120 4.88 7.18 -33.48
N LYS A 121 5.35 5.94 -33.67
CA LYS A 121 4.96 5.10 -34.82
C LYS A 121 3.46 4.84 -34.86
N MET A 122 2.79 4.69 -33.71
CA MET A 122 1.33 4.61 -33.64
C MET A 122 0.68 5.89 -34.18
N THR A 123 1.14 7.07 -33.76
CA THR A 123 0.56 8.36 -34.19
C THR A 123 0.77 8.69 -35.66
N GLU A 124 1.81 8.12 -36.28
CA GLU A 124 2.12 8.26 -37.70
C GLU A 124 1.20 7.41 -38.60
N GLN A 125 0.44 6.48 -38.03
CA GLN A 125 -0.47 5.66 -38.82
C GLN A 125 -1.60 6.48 -39.42
N ARG A 126 -1.81 6.28 -40.72
CA ARG A 126 -2.90 6.86 -41.52
C ARG A 126 -3.61 5.75 -42.28
N VAL A 127 -4.93 5.76 -42.31
CA VAL A 127 -5.74 4.85 -43.14
C VAL A 127 -6.58 5.69 -44.09
N SER A 128 -6.58 5.32 -45.38
CA SER A 128 -7.38 6.03 -46.39
C SER A 128 -8.85 6.04 -45.97
N ASN A 129 -9.53 7.17 -46.16
CA ASN A 129 -10.94 7.38 -45.81
C ASN A 129 -11.26 7.41 -44.30
N ILE A 130 -10.24 7.43 -43.43
CA ILE A 130 -10.41 7.62 -42.00
C ILE A 130 -9.75 8.94 -41.59
N SER A 131 -10.55 9.90 -41.13
CA SER A 131 -10.05 11.20 -40.62
C SER A 131 -9.53 11.12 -39.19
N THR A 132 -9.89 10.07 -38.45
CA THR A 132 -9.43 9.85 -37.07
C THR A 132 -7.92 9.64 -37.04
N THR A 133 -7.27 10.27 -36.07
CA THR A 133 -5.83 10.13 -35.82
C THR A 133 -5.61 9.79 -34.35
N ILE A 134 -4.58 9.01 -34.03
CA ILE A 134 -4.17 8.82 -32.64
C ILE A 134 -3.66 10.16 -32.10
N SER A 135 -4.28 10.64 -31.02
CA SER A 135 -3.90 11.89 -30.36
C SER A 135 -2.42 11.85 -29.96
N GLN A 136 -1.73 12.99 -30.05
CA GLN A 136 -0.34 13.15 -29.64
C GLN A 136 -0.21 13.79 -28.25
N ILE A 137 -1.31 13.90 -27.49
CA ILE A 137 -1.38 14.66 -26.23
C ILE A 137 -0.30 14.24 -25.21
N CYS A 138 0.06 12.95 -25.18
CA CYS A 138 1.09 12.44 -24.27
C CYS A 138 2.54 12.49 -24.80
N MET A 139 2.79 12.99 -26.02
CA MET A 139 4.11 12.91 -26.67
C MET A 139 5.17 13.78 -25.97
N GLN A 140 4.74 14.84 -25.30
CA GLN A 140 5.59 15.76 -24.56
C GLN A 140 6.07 15.22 -23.20
N TYR A 141 5.41 14.19 -22.66
CA TYR A 141 5.79 13.59 -21.38
C TYR A 141 6.77 12.43 -21.57
N SER A 142 7.55 12.14 -20.52
CA SER A 142 8.45 10.99 -20.53
C SER A 142 7.67 9.68 -20.56
N GLY A 143 8.11 8.74 -21.39
CA GLY A 143 7.58 7.37 -21.43
C GLY A 143 8.38 6.38 -20.60
N ASP A 144 9.42 6.85 -19.90
CA ASP A 144 10.31 6.05 -19.07
C ASP A 144 9.70 5.89 -17.69
N ILE A 145 9.24 4.68 -17.40
CA ILE A 145 8.67 4.30 -16.11
C ILE A 145 9.65 3.32 -15.48
N GLU A 146 10.20 3.71 -14.32
CA GLU A 146 11.05 2.84 -13.52
C GLU A 146 10.34 1.52 -13.21
N GLU A 147 11.09 0.43 -13.14
CA GLU A 147 10.54 -0.92 -12.91
C GLU A 147 9.72 -0.99 -11.61
N ASP A 148 10.19 -0.38 -10.53
CA ASP A 148 9.46 -0.33 -9.26
C ASP A 148 8.16 0.48 -9.37
N THR A 149 8.17 1.56 -10.15
CA THR A 149 6.97 2.35 -10.45
C THR A 149 5.99 1.54 -11.29
N SER A 150 6.48 0.77 -12.27
CA SER A 150 5.65 -0.11 -13.09
C SER A 150 4.94 -1.16 -12.24
N LYS A 151 5.64 -1.85 -11.34
CA LYS A 151 5.03 -2.84 -10.43
C LYS A 151 4.00 -2.21 -9.51
N LEU A 152 4.28 -1.01 -8.99
CA LEU A 152 3.31 -0.28 -8.16
C LEU A 152 2.03 0.05 -8.95
N LEU A 153 2.18 0.53 -10.19
CA LEU A 153 1.06 0.82 -11.08
C LEU A 153 0.24 -0.43 -11.40
N GLU A 154 0.88 -1.58 -11.54
CA GLU A 154 0.21 -2.88 -11.74
C GLU A 154 -0.71 -3.23 -10.58
N TYR A 155 -0.19 -3.20 -9.35
CA TYR A 155 -1.02 -3.46 -8.18
C TYR A 155 -2.16 -2.47 -8.05
N LEU A 156 -1.90 -1.17 -8.24
CA LEU A 156 -2.95 -0.16 -8.18
C LEU A 156 -4.02 -0.36 -9.27
N PHE A 157 -3.62 -0.69 -10.51
CA PHE A 157 -4.58 -1.01 -11.58
C PHE A 157 -5.47 -2.19 -11.22
N ASN A 158 -4.87 -3.26 -10.71
CA ASN A 158 -5.62 -4.45 -10.32
C ASN A 158 -6.61 -4.10 -9.19
N ILE A 159 -6.15 -3.40 -8.16
CA ILE A 159 -6.99 -2.94 -7.04
C ILE A 159 -8.17 -2.11 -7.55
N TYR A 160 -7.92 -1.11 -8.40
CA TYR A 160 -8.98 -0.25 -8.93
C TYR A 160 -9.93 -0.97 -9.89
N TYR A 161 -9.43 -1.94 -10.66
CA TYR A 161 -10.28 -2.85 -11.43
C TYR A 161 -11.24 -3.63 -10.53
N TYR A 162 -10.73 -4.23 -9.45
CA TYR A 162 -11.57 -4.94 -8.49
C TYR A 162 -12.52 -4.00 -7.75
N ILE A 163 -12.10 -2.78 -7.41
CA ILE A 163 -13.00 -1.78 -6.84
C ILE A 163 -14.20 -1.57 -7.77
N ASP A 164 -13.98 -1.37 -9.08
CA ASP A 164 -15.09 -1.18 -10.02
C ASP A 164 -15.94 -2.45 -10.19
N LEU A 165 -15.30 -3.62 -10.29
CA LEU A 165 -15.96 -4.92 -10.40
C LEU A 165 -16.91 -5.19 -9.22
N LEU A 166 -16.43 -4.93 -8.00
CA LEU A 166 -17.12 -5.19 -6.74
C LEU A 166 -18.24 -4.18 -6.43
N LYS A 167 -18.38 -3.09 -7.21
CA LYS A 167 -19.59 -2.25 -7.15
C LYS A 167 -20.84 -3.03 -7.54
N ASN A 168 -20.70 -4.06 -8.39
CA ASN A 168 -21.79 -4.96 -8.73
C ASN A 168 -21.83 -6.15 -7.75
N LEU A 169 -22.84 -6.16 -6.89
CA LEU A 169 -23.05 -7.22 -5.88
C LEU A 169 -23.10 -8.62 -6.47
N GLN A 170 -23.57 -8.78 -7.71
CA GLN A 170 -23.65 -10.09 -8.37
C GLN A 170 -22.30 -10.65 -8.77
N LYS A 171 -21.26 -9.81 -8.83
CA LYS A 171 -19.88 -10.19 -9.19
C LYS A 171 -18.97 -10.37 -7.98
N CYS A 172 -19.52 -10.30 -6.77
CA CYS A 172 -18.77 -10.43 -5.52
C CYS A 172 -18.56 -11.91 -5.17
N ASP A 173 -17.72 -12.62 -5.92
CA ASP A 173 -17.31 -13.97 -5.57
C ASP A 173 -16.09 -13.98 -4.63
N THR A 174 -15.93 -15.09 -3.89
CA THR A 174 -14.85 -15.26 -2.91
C THR A 174 -13.46 -15.22 -3.55
N GLN A 175 -13.31 -15.68 -4.79
CA GLN A 175 -12.02 -15.75 -5.45
C GLN A 175 -11.53 -14.36 -5.86
N GLU A 176 -12.40 -13.54 -6.46
CA GLU A 176 -12.08 -12.17 -6.83
C GLU A 176 -11.72 -11.32 -5.59
N ILE A 177 -12.41 -11.53 -4.46
CA ILE A 177 -12.07 -10.85 -3.20
C ILE A 177 -10.71 -11.28 -2.66
N ARG A 178 -10.35 -12.57 -2.77
CA ARG A 178 -9.01 -13.05 -2.38
C ARG A 178 -7.92 -12.37 -3.21
N ILE A 179 -8.11 -12.31 -4.53
CA ILE A 179 -7.14 -11.66 -5.43
C ILE A 179 -7.07 -10.15 -5.13
N PHE A 180 -8.21 -9.50 -4.85
CA PHE A 180 -8.26 -8.11 -4.43
C PHE A 180 -7.44 -7.87 -3.14
N LYS A 181 -7.64 -8.70 -2.11
CA LYS A 181 -6.87 -8.64 -0.85
C LYS A 181 -5.37 -8.83 -1.08
N GLU A 182 -5.01 -9.82 -1.90
CA GLU A 182 -3.62 -10.12 -2.23
C GLU A 182 -2.93 -8.93 -2.91
N ASN A 183 -3.60 -8.27 -3.87
CA ASN A 183 -3.02 -7.08 -4.51
C ASN A 183 -2.78 -5.94 -3.51
N ILE A 184 -3.69 -5.73 -2.55
CA ILE A 184 -3.50 -4.71 -1.48
C ILE A 184 -2.30 -5.08 -0.60
N GLU A 185 -2.17 -6.34 -0.21
CA GLU A 185 -1.04 -6.80 0.60
C GLU A 185 0.30 -6.73 -0.13
N ASN A 186 0.31 -7.02 -1.42
CA ASN A 186 1.49 -6.88 -2.26
C ASN A 186 1.87 -5.40 -2.43
N LEU A 187 0.87 -4.54 -2.57
CA LEU A 187 1.06 -3.09 -2.59
C LEU A 187 1.68 -2.59 -1.28
N GLU A 188 1.20 -3.05 -0.11
CA GLU A 188 1.77 -2.73 1.20
C GLU A 188 3.25 -3.13 1.34
N LYS A 189 3.63 -4.27 0.74
CA LYS A 189 5.00 -4.81 0.80
C LYS A 189 5.94 -4.21 -0.24
N CYS A 190 5.42 -3.40 -1.17
CA CYS A 190 6.20 -2.86 -2.27
C CYS A 190 7.34 -1.95 -1.74
N PRO A 191 8.62 -2.20 -2.11
CA PRO A 191 9.78 -1.44 -1.63
C PRO A 191 9.91 -0.06 -2.31
N CYS A 192 8.80 0.60 -2.60
CA CYS A 192 8.79 1.85 -3.33
C CYS A 192 9.36 3.02 -2.50
N LYS A 193 10.08 3.93 -3.16
CA LYS A 193 10.63 5.16 -2.55
C LYS A 193 9.53 6.06 -1.95
N ASN A 194 8.32 6.01 -2.50
CA ASN A 194 7.21 6.93 -2.21
C ASN A 194 6.22 6.42 -1.15
N LYS A 195 6.70 5.83 -0.03
CA LYS A 195 5.85 5.24 1.02
C LYS A 195 4.75 6.17 1.54
N ASN A 196 5.03 7.45 1.75
CA ASN A 196 4.06 8.41 2.28
C ASN A 196 2.88 8.65 1.32
N ARG A 197 3.15 8.70 0.01
CA ARG A 197 2.10 8.88 -1.00
C ARG A 197 1.28 7.60 -1.16
N LEU A 198 1.97 6.46 -1.15
CA LEU A 198 1.30 5.17 -1.18
C LEU A 198 0.34 5.00 0.01
N LYS A 199 0.76 5.43 1.21
CA LYS A 199 -0.08 5.42 2.42
C LYS A 199 -1.39 6.18 2.23
N ALA A 200 -1.34 7.37 1.64
CA ALA A 200 -2.56 8.17 1.38
C ALA A 200 -3.51 7.47 0.39
N GLU A 201 -2.97 6.80 -0.63
CA GLU A 201 -3.79 6.06 -1.60
C GLU A 201 -4.36 4.77 -0.99
N LEU A 202 -3.57 4.03 -0.21
CA LEU A 202 -4.03 2.86 0.54
C LEU A 202 -5.14 3.23 1.55
N GLU A 203 -5.06 4.39 2.19
CA GLU A 203 -6.12 4.87 3.08
C GLU A 203 -7.45 5.07 2.34
N LYS A 204 -7.41 5.62 1.11
CA LYS A 204 -8.62 5.71 0.27
C LYS A 204 -9.18 4.34 -0.08
N ILE A 205 -8.32 3.39 -0.46
CA ILE A 205 -8.72 2.02 -0.77
C ILE A 205 -9.36 1.36 0.45
N VAL A 206 -8.78 1.52 1.65
CA VAL A 206 -9.35 1.03 2.90
C VAL A 206 -10.73 1.63 3.16
N ASN A 207 -10.90 2.93 2.96
CA ASN A 207 -12.21 3.59 3.14
C ASN A 207 -13.26 3.06 2.15
N VAL A 208 -12.87 2.73 0.91
CA VAL A 208 -13.75 2.07 -0.07
C VAL A 208 -14.17 0.68 0.44
N CYS A 209 -13.22 -0.12 0.93
CA CYS A 209 -13.52 -1.44 1.52
C CYS A 209 -14.50 -1.35 2.69
N GLU A 210 -14.38 -0.35 3.55
CA GLU A 210 -15.33 -0.13 4.65
C GLU A 210 -16.73 0.25 4.15
N GLY A 211 -16.81 1.05 3.08
CA GLY A 211 -18.07 1.31 2.40
C GLY A 211 -18.73 0.02 1.89
N TYR A 212 -17.93 -0.87 1.30
CA TYR A 212 -18.39 -2.20 0.87
C TYR A 212 -18.86 -3.06 2.03
N ILE A 213 -18.10 -3.19 3.11
CA ILE A 213 -18.51 -3.96 4.30
C ILE A 213 -19.86 -3.45 4.84
N LYS A 214 -20.02 -2.13 4.99
CA LYS A 214 -21.28 -1.54 5.46
C LYS A 214 -22.45 -1.84 4.53
N ASN A 215 -22.26 -1.70 3.22
CA ASN A 215 -23.31 -1.91 2.24
C ASN A 215 -23.67 -3.39 2.08
N TRP A 216 -22.67 -4.27 2.02
CA TRP A 216 -22.86 -5.71 1.78
C TRP A 216 -23.48 -6.45 2.97
N ASN A 217 -23.25 -5.98 4.20
CA ASN A 217 -23.94 -6.51 5.38
C ASN A 217 -25.47 -6.28 5.33
N LEU A 218 -25.96 -5.35 4.51
CA LEU A 218 -27.39 -5.13 4.30
C LEU A 218 -27.98 -6.07 3.25
N HIS A 219 -27.15 -6.83 2.53
CA HIS A 219 -27.55 -7.67 1.41
C HIS A 219 -27.14 -9.12 1.64
N PRO A 220 -28.08 -10.06 1.88
CA PRO A 220 -27.76 -11.47 2.17
C PRO A 220 -26.87 -12.14 1.12
N ILE A 221 -27.00 -11.75 -0.15
CA ILE A 221 -26.22 -12.28 -1.27
C ILE A 221 -24.75 -11.85 -1.28
N ALA A 222 -24.37 -10.84 -0.49
CA ALA A 222 -23.03 -10.28 -0.43
C ALA A 222 -22.42 -10.37 0.98
N THR A 223 -23.13 -10.95 1.95
CA THR A 223 -22.63 -11.06 3.33
C THR A 223 -21.35 -11.89 3.39
N HIS A 224 -21.24 -12.97 2.62
CA HIS A 224 -20.00 -13.77 2.55
C HIS A 224 -18.80 -12.95 2.05
N ALA A 225 -19.04 -11.99 1.15
CA ALA A 225 -18.02 -11.10 0.64
C ALA A 225 -17.54 -10.10 1.71
N ALA A 226 -18.48 -9.57 2.50
CA ALA A 226 -18.16 -8.71 3.64
C ALA A 226 -17.35 -9.48 4.70
N ASP A 227 -17.76 -10.71 5.00
CA ASP A 227 -17.07 -11.60 5.94
C ASP A 227 -15.61 -11.81 5.54
N HIS A 228 -15.29 -11.93 4.25
CA HIS A 228 -13.91 -12.06 3.79
C HIS A 228 -13.04 -10.82 4.04
N LEU A 229 -13.62 -9.62 4.04
CA LEU A 229 -12.90 -8.38 4.33
C LEU A 229 -12.77 -8.10 5.84
N THR A 230 -13.68 -8.64 6.66
CA THR A 230 -13.66 -8.53 8.13
C THR A 230 -12.96 -9.71 8.82
N HIS A 231 -12.81 -10.84 8.14
CA HIS A 231 -12.15 -12.04 8.65
C HIS A 231 -10.73 -11.70 9.15
N ASP A 232 -10.38 -12.27 10.31
CA ASP A 232 -9.09 -12.06 10.98
C ASP A 232 -8.74 -10.58 11.22
N SER A 233 -9.74 -9.70 11.33
CA SER A 233 -9.52 -8.24 11.46
C SER A 233 -8.62 -7.70 10.34
N TRP A 234 -8.82 -8.20 9.11
CA TRP A 234 -7.96 -7.93 7.97
C TRP A 234 -7.82 -6.43 7.71
N ILE A 235 -8.95 -5.71 7.66
CA ILE A 235 -9.00 -4.27 7.41
C ILE A 235 -8.38 -3.45 8.56
N GLU A 236 -8.63 -3.82 9.82
CA GLU A 236 -8.06 -3.18 11.00
C GLU A 236 -6.54 -3.34 11.03
N THR A 237 -6.04 -4.51 10.65
CA THR A 237 -4.60 -4.78 10.54
C THR A 237 -3.96 -3.85 9.52
N ARG A 238 -4.60 -3.62 8.36
CA ARG A 238 -4.05 -2.76 7.30
C ARG A 238 -4.01 -1.31 7.76
N ARG A 239 -5.07 -0.88 8.46
CA ARG A 239 -5.12 0.44 9.11
C ARG A 239 -4.04 0.63 10.19
N LYS A 240 -3.74 -0.40 10.99
CA LYS A 240 -2.65 -0.34 11.99
C LYS A 240 -1.28 -0.16 11.31
N LYS A 241 -1.00 -0.93 10.27
CA LYS A 241 0.21 -0.77 9.45
C LYS A 241 0.32 0.62 8.85
N LEU A 242 -0.77 1.14 8.26
CA LEU A 242 -0.78 2.49 7.67
C LEU A 242 -0.45 3.57 8.70
N ARG A 243 -0.91 3.46 9.95
CA ARG A 243 -0.56 4.41 11.00
C ARG A 243 0.90 4.33 11.48
N GLY A 244 1.68 3.35 11.01
CA GLY A 244 3.06 3.14 11.46
C GLY A 244 3.16 2.55 12.88
N VAL A 245 2.01 2.13 13.45
CA VAL A 245 1.93 1.61 14.82
C VAL A 245 2.76 0.34 14.97
N ASP A 246 2.85 -0.48 13.90
CA ASP A 246 3.60 -1.73 13.94
C ASP A 246 5.12 -1.50 13.91
N GLU A 247 5.63 -0.52 13.16
CA GLU A 247 7.08 -0.23 13.14
C GLU A 247 7.56 0.41 14.45
N GLU A 248 6.76 1.30 15.05
CA GLU A 248 7.08 1.90 16.35
C GLU A 248 7.04 0.84 17.46
N ASN A 249 6.03 -0.02 17.47
CA ASN A 249 5.93 -1.11 18.43
C ASN A 249 7.04 -2.15 18.23
N ILE A 250 7.41 -2.49 17.00
CA ILE A 250 8.55 -3.38 16.72
C ILE A 250 9.85 -2.74 17.21
N ARG A 251 10.10 -1.45 16.94
CA ARG A 251 11.29 -0.74 17.45
C ARG A 251 11.32 -0.66 18.98
N ILE A 252 10.17 -0.47 19.63
CA ILE A 252 10.06 -0.48 21.10
C ILE A 252 10.36 -1.88 21.64
N ILE A 253 9.78 -2.92 21.03
CA ILE A 253 10.00 -4.32 21.42
C ILE A 253 11.45 -4.75 21.20
N GLU A 254 12.09 -4.33 20.10
CA GLU A 254 13.50 -4.63 19.80
C GLU A 254 14.49 -3.88 20.70
N LYS A 255 14.18 -2.64 21.10
CA LYS A 255 15.00 -1.89 22.08
C LYS A 255 14.83 -2.40 23.51
N HIS A 256 13.70 -3.01 23.85
CA HIS A 256 13.43 -3.52 25.19
C HIS A 256 14.46 -4.56 25.69
N PRO A 257 14.87 -5.60 24.92
CA PRO A 257 15.88 -6.56 25.36
C PRO A 257 17.28 -5.96 25.48
N GLU A 258 17.64 -4.92 24.72
CA GLU A 258 18.91 -4.21 24.88
C GLU A 258 18.94 -3.44 26.20
N THR A 259 17.84 -2.75 26.51
CA THR A 259 17.66 -2.04 27.78
C THR A 259 17.65 -3.02 28.96
N LEU A 260 17.00 -4.18 28.81
CA LEU A 260 16.97 -5.22 29.82
C LEU A 260 18.36 -5.85 30.06
N LYS A 261 19.15 -6.06 29.01
CA LYS A 261 20.56 -6.52 29.12
C LYS A 261 21.43 -5.49 29.84
N ALA A 262 21.28 -4.20 29.50
CA ALA A 262 22.01 -3.13 30.19
C ALA A 262 21.64 -3.06 31.68
N HIS A 263 20.35 -3.18 32.03
CA HIS A 263 19.91 -3.24 33.43
C HIS A 263 20.42 -4.48 34.15
N THR A 264 20.48 -5.64 33.50
CA THR A 264 21.04 -6.87 34.07
C THR A 264 22.54 -6.72 34.36
N LEU A 265 23.31 -6.14 33.42
CA LEU A 265 24.74 -5.88 33.62
C LEU A 265 25.01 -4.88 34.75
N VAL A 266 24.21 -3.81 34.84
CA VAL A 266 24.30 -2.85 35.96
C VAL A 266 23.95 -3.53 37.28
N ALA A 267 22.90 -4.35 37.31
CA ALA A 267 22.51 -5.11 38.50
C ALA A 267 23.59 -6.12 38.92
N ASP A 268 24.22 -6.83 37.98
CA ASP A 268 25.32 -7.76 38.26
C ASP A 268 26.59 -7.05 38.71
N THR A 269 26.87 -5.87 38.14
CA THR A 269 28.00 -5.02 38.56
C THR A 269 27.78 -4.45 39.97
N LEU A 270 26.55 -4.03 40.29
CA LEU A 270 26.19 -3.64 41.65
C LEU A 270 26.27 -4.85 42.58
N ARG A 271 25.83 -6.03 42.14
CA ARG A 271 25.90 -7.25 42.94
C ARG A 271 27.35 -7.60 43.25
N SER A 272 28.25 -7.60 42.28
CA SER A 272 29.67 -7.92 42.49
C SER A 272 30.37 -6.90 43.40
N ASN A 273 30.13 -5.61 43.18
CA ASN A 273 30.74 -4.54 43.98
C ASN A 273 30.23 -4.49 45.43
N TYR A 274 28.97 -4.85 45.66
CA TYR A 274 28.37 -4.86 47.00
C TYR A 274 28.43 -6.24 47.68
N THR A 275 28.87 -7.31 47.02
CA THR A 275 29.01 -8.65 47.64
C THR A 275 29.91 -8.65 48.88
N PRO A 276 31.06 -7.93 48.94
CA PRO A 276 31.86 -7.83 50.15
C PRO A 276 31.08 -7.18 51.31
N TYR A 277 30.36 -6.09 51.04
CA TYR A 277 29.53 -5.38 52.03
C TYR A 277 28.30 -6.19 52.45
N PHE A 278 27.73 -7.00 51.56
CA PHE A 278 26.57 -7.82 51.83
C PHE A 278 26.87 -8.92 52.86
N SER A 279 28.12 -9.41 52.93
CA SER A 279 28.55 -10.34 53.99
C SER A 279 28.47 -9.71 55.39
N PHE A 280 28.81 -8.42 55.49
CA PHE A 280 28.78 -7.65 56.73
C PHE A 280 27.34 -7.33 57.14
N ILE A 281 26.51 -6.90 56.19
CA ILE A 281 25.08 -6.65 56.40
C ILE A 281 24.35 -7.95 56.75
N LYS A 282 24.62 -9.07 56.06
CA LYS A 282 24.01 -10.37 56.33
C LYS A 282 24.26 -10.83 57.76
N THR A 283 25.45 -10.58 58.30
CA THR A 283 25.79 -10.91 59.69
C THR A 283 25.01 -10.03 60.67
N LYS A 284 24.94 -8.71 60.43
CA LYS A 284 24.15 -7.77 61.25
C LYS A 284 22.65 -8.07 61.19
N VAL A 285 22.09 -8.30 60.01
CA VAL A 285 20.68 -8.67 59.79
C VAL A 285 20.36 -10.00 60.45
N ARG A 286 21.23 -11.01 60.35
CA ARG A 286 21.03 -12.30 61.04
C ARG A 286 21.06 -12.13 62.55
N LYS A 287 21.91 -11.26 63.09
CA LYS A 287 21.97 -10.93 64.52
C LYS A 287 20.71 -10.18 64.97
N LEU A 288 20.24 -9.21 64.20
CA LEU A 288 18.99 -8.49 64.43
C LEU A 288 17.78 -9.45 64.40
N ARG A 289 17.71 -10.36 63.42
CA ARG A 289 16.64 -11.35 63.30
C ARG A 289 16.61 -12.33 64.49
N ARG A 290 17.79 -12.74 64.97
CA ARG A 290 17.91 -13.55 66.20
C ARG A 290 17.45 -12.78 67.44
N ASN A 291 17.79 -11.49 67.55
CA ASN A 291 17.35 -10.65 68.67
C ASN A 291 15.84 -10.41 68.64
N LEU A 292 15.27 -10.09 67.47
CA LEU A 292 13.84 -9.96 67.28
C LEU A 292 13.11 -11.26 67.62
N HIS A 293 13.61 -12.42 67.17
CA HIS A 293 12.97 -13.70 67.47
C HIS A 293 13.04 -14.08 68.96
N LYS A 294 14.12 -13.69 69.66
CA LYS A 294 14.24 -13.85 71.12
C LYS A 294 13.27 -12.92 71.87
N ASN A 295 13.11 -11.69 71.41
CA ASN A 295 12.20 -10.71 72.02
C ASN A 295 10.72 -11.00 71.69
N ASN A 296 10.43 -11.62 70.54
CA ASN A 296 9.07 -11.99 70.12
C ASN A 296 8.45 -13.11 70.98
N LYS A 297 9.24 -13.81 71.81
CA LYS A 297 8.68 -14.71 72.84
C LYS A 297 7.98 -13.97 73.99
N ASN A 298 8.25 -12.66 74.14
CA ASN A 298 7.72 -11.86 75.25
C ASN A 298 6.77 -10.73 74.83
N ILE A 299 6.56 -10.49 73.52
CA ILE A 299 5.63 -9.45 73.03
C ILE A 299 4.94 -9.94 71.73
N PRO A 300 3.81 -10.67 71.84
CA PRO A 300 3.06 -11.17 70.68
C PRO A 300 2.40 -10.07 69.82
N GLU A 301 2.21 -8.86 70.37
CA GLU A 301 1.39 -7.82 69.73
C GLU A 301 2.08 -7.08 68.56
N PHE A 302 3.41 -7.04 68.50
CA PHE A 302 4.09 -6.16 67.52
C PHE A 302 4.09 -6.71 66.09
N MET A 303 4.23 -8.04 65.89
CA MET A 303 4.22 -8.63 64.53
C MET A 303 2.83 -8.62 63.87
N TYR A 304 1.75 -8.59 64.66
CA TYR A 304 0.38 -8.56 64.12
C TYR A 304 0.09 -7.25 63.37
N SER A 305 0.69 -6.13 63.78
CA SER A 305 0.44 -4.81 63.16
C SER A 305 0.99 -4.67 61.73
N PHE A 306 2.11 -5.31 61.41
CA PHE A 306 2.74 -5.22 60.09
C PHE A 306 2.06 -6.12 59.04
N ASP A 307 1.63 -7.32 59.42
CA ASP A 307 0.93 -8.23 58.50
C ASP A 307 -0.48 -7.73 58.14
N VAL A 308 -1.15 -7.03 59.07
CA VAL A 308 -2.46 -6.39 58.81
C VAL A 308 -2.32 -5.20 57.86
N GLN A 309 -1.30 -4.34 58.04
CA GLN A 309 -1.08 -3.20 57.15
C GLN A 309 -0.66 -3.63 55.73
N TYR A 310 0.14 -4.70 55.59
CA TYR A 310 0.56 -5.18 54.28
C TYR A 310 -0.63 -5.74 53.48
N LYS A 311 -1.52 -6.52 54.10
CA LYS A 311 -2.73 -7.04 53.44
C LYS A 311 -3.68 -5.94 52.99
N ASN A 312 -3.91 -4.92 53.82
CA ASN A 312 -4.79 -3.79 53.45
C ASN A 312 -4.23 -2.96 52.28
N SER A 313 -2.90 -2.84 52.15
CA SER A 313 -2.28 -2.07 51.07
C SER A 313 -2.35 -2.74 49.68
N ILE A 314 -2.51 -4.07 49.64
CA ILE A 314 -2.60 -4.85 48.40
C ILE A 314 -4.05 -4.93 47.91
N ASP A 315 -5.02 -5.01 48.83
CA ASP A 315 -6.44 -5.14 48.48
C ASP A 315 -7.02 -3.83 47.89
N ASP A 316 -6.59 -2.66 48.37
CA ASP A 316 -7.11 -1.37 47.89
C ASP A 316 -6.63 -0.99 46.47
N ARG A 317 -5.57 -1.63 45.95
CA ARG A 317 -5.06 -1.35 44.59
C ARG A 317 -5.67 -2.22 43.48
N CYS A 318 -6.49 -3.21 43.83
CA CYS A 318 -7.06 -4.16 42.87
C CYS A 318 -8.59 -4.02 42.67
N LYS A 319 -9.18 -2.85 42.95
CA LYS A 319 -10.55 -2.55 42.51
C LYS A 319 -10.55 -2.02 41.08
N ILE A 320 -10.61 -2.94 40.12
CA ILE A 320 -11.01 -2.62 38.74
C ILE A 320 -12.52 -2.42 38.75
N ALA A 321 -12.99 -1.19 38.53
CA ALA A 321 -14.39 -0.90 38.29
C ALA A 321 -14.71 -1.24 36.83
N TYR A 322 -15.71 -2.09 36.61
CA TYR A 322 -16.38 -2.20 35.32
C TYR A 322 -17.50 -1.16 35.29
N SER A 323 -17.39 -0.21 34.37
CA SER A 323 -18.44 0.76 34.01
C SER A 323 -19.09 0.36 32.69
#